data_AF-A0A850QVR4-F1
#
_entry.id   AF-A0A850QVR4-F1
#
_cell.length_a   1.000
_cell.length_b   1.000
_cell.length_c   1.000
_cell.angle_alpha   90.00
_cell.angle_beta   90.00
_cell.angle_gamma   90.00
#
_symmetry.space_group_name_H-M   'P 1'
#
loop_
_entity.id
_entity.type
_entity.pdbx_description
1 polymer ?
#
loop_
_entity_poly.entity_id
_entity_poly.type
_entity_poly.pdbx_seq_one_letter_code
_entity_poly.pdbx_strand_id
1 'polypeptide(L)'
;MNENRIPSLELGRVIAIFAVVIIHSQAFNTLPLINGEPWLGYLLNQSSRFAVPLFFLISGYLIAPKLITSPQQTACSYSIPLLKVWLIWSIIYLIAPFNLNTVMQESYLQERMGYWQYLSENPINSLFEGGLVHLWFIPALICAVIVIVFFIRFNKIEWILPFALLLFVYGLLAGSYQPYTELDSIIFTRNGPFFATLMVGLGFEYRRQKWQLSNTIALLLFIGGMSLHLTEAFMLSLLPDG
;
A
#
# COMPACT_ATOMS: atom_id res chain seq x y z
N MET A 1 -15.50 10.08 25.45
CA MET A 1 -14.12 10.25 25.94
C MET A 1 -13.23 10.51 24.74
N ASN A 2 -12.77 11.75 24.54
CA ASN A 2 -11.88 12.10 23.44
C ASN A 2 -10.50 11.50 23.71
N GLU A 3 -10.19 10.35 23.08
CA GLU A 3 -8.80 9.94 22.88
C GLU A 3 -8.09 11.09 22.16
N ASN A 4 -6.89 11.48 22.64
CA ASN A 4 -6.07 12.56 22.09
C ASN A 4 -5.82 12.38 20.59
N ARG A 5 -6.72 12.92 19.75
CA ARG A 5 -6.55 12.99 18.30
C ARG A 5 -5.45 14.01 18.03
N ILE A 6 -4.48 13.63 17.22
CA ILE A 6 -3.39 14.54 16.81
C ILE A 6 -3.86 15.24 15.53
N PRO A 7 -4.22 16.53 15.56
CA PRO A 7 -4.88 17.19 14.43
C PRO A 7 -4.08 17.16 13.14
N SER A 8 -2.74 17.21 13.23
CA SER A 8 -1.85 17.12 12.07
C SER A 8 -1.93 15.75 11.37
N LEU A 9 -2.07 14.64 12.12
CA LEU A 9 -2.24 13.32 11.54
C LEU A 9 -3.64 13.13 10.93
N GLU A 10 -4.67 13.77 11.50
CA GLU A 10 -6.00 13.82 10.89
C GLU A 10 -5.97 14.54 9.55
N LEU A 11 -5.39 15.75 9.52
CA LEU A 11 -5.25 16.53 8.30
C LEU A 11 -4.46 15.76 7.22
N GLY A 12 -3.34 15.14 7.60
CA GLY A 12 -2.54 14.32 6.69
C GLY A 12 -3.34 13.17 6.07
N ARG A 13 -4.19 12.50 6.86
CA ARG A 13 -5.10 11.46 6.35
C ARG A 13 -6.13 12.02 5.39
N VAL A 14 -6.76 13.16 5.69
CA VAL A 14 -7.73 13.79 4.79
C VAL A 14 -7.09 14.11 3.44
N ILE A 15 -5.89 14.71 3.43
CA ILE A 15 -5.16 15.00 2.19
C ILE A 15 -4.85 13.69 1.44
N ALA A 16 -4.39 12.65 2.15
CA ALA A 16 -4.12 11.35 1.55
C ALA A 16 -5.37 10.67 0.96
N ILE A 17 -6.56 10.83 1.57
CA ILE A 17 -7.82 10.35 1.00
C ILE A 17 -8.08 11.00 -0.35
N PHE A 18 -7.93 12.32 -0.46
CA PHE A 18 -8.11 13.02 -1.73
C PHE A 18 -7.10 12.56 -2.79
N ALA A 19 -5.83 12.39 -2.41
CA ALA A 19 -4.80 11.86 -3.31
C ALA A 19 -5.15 10.45 -3.82
N VAL A 20 -5.64 9.56 -2.95
CA VAL A 20 -6.13 8.22 -3.35
C VAL A 20 -7.32 8.32 -4.31
N VAL A 21 -8.27 9.22 -4.06
CA VAL A 21 -9.43 9.41 -4.96
C VAL A 21 -8.98 9.91 -6.33
N ILE A 22 -8.03 10.86 -6.39
CA ILE A 22 -7.52 11.42 -7.64
C ILE A 22 -6.88 10.33 -8.52
N ILE A 23 -6.03 9.48 -7.95
CA ILE A 23 -5.34 8.45 -8.74
C ILE A 23 -6.25 7.30 -9.20
N HIS A 24 -7.34 7.04 -8.46
CA HIS A 24 -8.27 5.95 -8.79
C HIS A 24 -9.45 6.38 -9.65
N SER A 25 -9.82 7.66 -9.65
CA SER A 25 -10.85 8.16 -10.55
C SER A 25 -10.41 8.18 -12.02
N GLN A 26 -9.09 8.10 -12.26
CA GLN A 26 -8.46 8.18 -13.58
C GLN A 26 -8.85 9.42 -14.40
N ALA A 27 -9.43 10.44 -13.74
CA ALA A 27 -10.09 11.58 -14.38
C ALA A 27 -9.17 12.42 -15.30
N PHE A 28 -7.84 12.31 -15.12
CA PHE A 28 -6.84 13.07 -15.86
C PHE A 28 -5.84 12.19 -16.63
N ASN A 29 -6.11 10.89 -16.74
CA ASN A 29 -5.22 9.96 -17.45
C ASN A 29 -5.42 10.00 -18.97
N THR A 30 -6.49 10.61 -19.46
CA THR A 30 -6.82 10.65 -20.89
C THR A 30 -6.90 12.08 -21.45
N LEU A 31 -7.31 13.06 -20.64
CA LEU A 31 -7.42 14.47 -21.03
C LEU A 31 -7.12 15.39 -19.83
N PRO A 32 -6.57 16.60 -20.05
CA PRO A 32 -6.11 17.15 -21.32
C PRO A 32 -4.76 16.56 -21.76
N LEU A 33 -4.55 16.47 -23.08
CA LEU A 33 -3.28 16.07 -23.68
C LEU A 33 -2.45 17.31 -24.02
N ILE A 34 -1.18 17.30 -23.63
CA ILE A 34 -0.19 18.32 -23.98
C ILE A 34 0.89 17.60 -24.78
N ASN A 35 1.05 17.96 -26.06
CA ASN A 35 1.94 17.26 -27.00
C ASN A 35 1.68 15.75 -27.09
N GLY A 36 0.42 15.33 -27.04
CA GLY A 36 0.03 13.93 -27.12
C GLY A 36 0.05 13.18 -25.78
N GLU A 37 0.55 13.79 -24.70
CA GLU A 37 0.72 13.13 -23.42
C GLU A 37 -0.15 13.72 -22.29
N PRO A 38 -0.71 12.90 -21.38
CA PRO A 38 -1.54 13.34 -20.27
C PRO A 38 -0.69 13.85 -19.09
N TRP A 39 0.11 14.90 -19.33
CA TRP A 39 1.04 15.47 -18.34
C TRP A 39 0.39 15.81 -17.00
N LEU A 40 -0.85 16.31 -17.00
CA LEU A 40 -1.59 16.59 -15.77
C LEU A 40 -1.85 15.29 -14.97
N GLY A 41 -2.24 14.22 -15.64
CA GLY A 41 -2.42 12.90 -15.03
C GLY A 41 -1.11 12.37 -14.44
N TYR A 42 0.01 12.51 -15.15
CA TYR A 42 1.32 12.11 -14.63
C TYR A 42 1.72 12.89 -13.38
N LEU A 43 1.58 14.22 -13.39
CA LEU A 43 1.89 15.06 -12.22
C LEU A 43 1.02 14.70 -11.02
N LEU A 44 -0.29 14.52 -11.23
CA LEU A 44 -1.22 14.13 -10.16
C LEU A 44 -0.92 12.72 -9.63
N ASN A 45 -0.57 11.78 -10.51
CA ASN A 45 -0.16 10.44 -10.11
C ASN A 45 1.08 10.51 -9.21
N GLN A 46 2.16 11.14 -9.68
CA GLN A 46 3.42 11.22 -8.93
C GLN A 46 3.25 11.96 -7.59
N SER A 47 2.54 13.10 -7.59
CA SER A 47 2.29 13.89 -6.38
C SER A 47 1.40 13.17 -5.36
N SER A 48 0.65 12.15 -5.76
CA SER A 48 -0.24 11.37 -4.88
C SER A 48 0.37 10.08 -4.34
N ARG A 49 1.55 9.66 -4.84
CA ARG A 49 2.18 8.38 -4.45
C ARG A 49 2.53 8.27 -2.96
N PHE A 50 2.62 9.39 -2.24
CA PHE A 50 2.87 9.38 -0.80
C PHE A 50 1.68 8.85 0.03
N ALA A 51 0.46 8.86 -0.51
CA ALA A 51 -0.77 8.68 0.27
C ALA A 51 -0.86 7.32 0.97
N VAL A 52 -0.61 6.23 0.23
CA VAL A 52 -0.62 4.87 0.78
C VAL A 52 0.49 4.65 1.83
N PRO A 53 1.78 4.97 1.55
CA PRO A 53 2.82 4.88 2.58
C PRO A 53 2.51 5.72 3.83
N LEU A 54 1.88 6.89 3.69
CA LEU A 54 1.44 7.69 4.83
C LEU A 54 0.40 6.97 5.69
N PHE A 55 -0.59 6.29 5.09
CA PHE A 55 -1.57 5.49 5.86
C PHE A 55 -0.92 4.34 6.64
N PHE A 56 0.05 3.64 6.04
CA PHE A 56 0.80 2.60 6.73
C PHE A 56 1.62 3.17 7.89
N LEU A 57 2.33 4.28 7.67
CA LEU A 57 3.13 4.96 8.69
C LEU A 57 2.27 5.42 9.87
N ILE A 58 1.14 6.09 9.59
CA ILE A 58 0.20 6.54 10.63
C ILE A 58 -0.37 5.34 11.40
N SER A 59 -0.72 4.25 10.69
CA SER A 59 -1.22 3.03 11.34
C SER A 59 -0.20 2.45 12.32
N GLY A 60 1.07 2.33 11.91
CA GLY A 60 2.16 1.90 12.76
C GLY A 60 2.39 2.82 13.96
N TYR A 61 2.36 4.13 13.74
CA TYR A 61 2.53 5.13 14.79
C TYR A 61 1.42 5.06 15.85
N LEU A 62 0.16 4.93 15.44
CA LEU A 62 -0.98 4.92 16.35
C LEU A 62 -1.11 3.60 17.11
N ILE A 63 -0.80 2.46 16.48
CA ILE A 63 -0.94 1.14 17.13
C ILE A 63 0.19 0.84 18.13
N ALA A 64 1.37 1.43 17.95
CA ALA A 64 2.59 1.08 18.68
C ALA A 64 2.45 0.97 20.21
N PRO A 65 1.84 1.93 20.94
CA PRO A 65 1.77 1.85 22.40
C PRO A 65 0.95 0.64 22.88
N LYS A 66 -0.16 0.34 22.19
CA LYS A 66 -1.02 -0.82 22.50
C LYS A 66 -0.32 -2.13 22.13
N LEU A 67 0.37 -2.14 20.99
CA LEU A 67 1.09 -3.30 20.48
C LEU A 67 2.28 -3.71 21.36
N ILE A 68 2.98 -2.75 21.98
CA ILE A 68 4.06 -3.02 22.95
C ILE A 68 3.50 -3.61 24.26
N THR A 69 2.35 -3.10 24.72
CA THR A 69 1.77 -3.48 26.02
C THR A 69 1.08 -4.84 25.97
N SER A 70 0.32 -5.11 24.90
CA SER A 70 -0.45 -6.35 24.74
C SER A 70 -0.44 -6.81 23.28
N PRO A 71 0.68 -7.39 22.79
CA PRO A 71 0.92 -7.62 21.37
C PRO A 71 -0.17 -8.46 20.70
N GLN A 72 -0.48 -9.63 21.27
CA GLN A 72 -1.42 -10.59 20.68
C GLN A 72 -2.87 -10.06 20.72
N GLN A 73 -3.28 -9.51 21.87
CA GLN A 73 -4.61 -8.95 22.03
C GLN A 73 -4.84 -7.77 21.09
N THR A 74 -3.84 -6.88 21.00
CA THR A 74 -3.88 -5.72 20.09
C THR A 74 -3.89 -6.18 18.64
N ALA A 75 -3.08 -7.18 18.25
CA ALA A 75 -3.07 -7.71 16.90
C ALA A 75 -4.44 -8.27 16.49
N CYS A 76 -5.07 -9.07 17.35
CA CYS A 76 -6.39 -9.64 17.08
C CYS A 76 -7.48 -8.56 17.02
N SER A 77 -7.55 -7.68 18.03
CA SER A 77 -8.57 -6.62 18.08
C SER A 77 -8.44 -5.60 16.96
N TYR A 78 -7.22 -5.37 16.46
CA TYR A 78 -6.96 -4.50 15.32
C TYR A 78 -7.24 -5.18 13.97
N SER A 79 -6.81 -6.43 13.80
CA SER A 79 -6.86 -7.12 12.50
C SER A 79 -8.23 -7.72 12.19
N ILE A 80 -8.98 -8.21 13.19
CA ILE A 80 -10.28 -8.86 12.96
C ILE A 80 -11.31 -7.91 12.32
N PRO A 81 -11.50 -6.66 12.80
CA PRO A 81 -12.42 -5.73 12.14
C PRO A 81 -12.01 -5.42 10.70
N LEU A 82 -10.70 -5.24 10.45
CA LEU A 82 -10.17 -5.00 9.11
C LEU A 82 -10.43 -6.19 8.19
N LEU A 83 -10.19 -7.41 8.66
CA LEU A 83 -10.45 -8.63 7.91
C LEU A 83 -11.94 -8.79 7.58
N LYS A 84 -12.84 -8.41 8.49
CA LYS A 84 -14.29 -8.38 8.21
C LYS A 84 -14.64 -7.40 7.09
N VAL A 85 -14.08 -6.19 7.12
CA VAL A 85 -14.29 -5.19 6.06
C VAL A 85 -13.77 -5.72 4.73
N TRP A 86 -12.56 -6.27 4.71
CA TRP A 86 -11.96 -6.89 3.52
C TRP A 86 -12.81 -8.03 2.97
N LEU A 87 -13.33 -8.91 3.84
CA LEU A 87 -14.16 -10.05 3.43
C LEU A 87 -15.51 -9.59 2.87
N ILE A 88 -16.19 -8.65 3.54
CA ILE A 88 -17.47 -8.11 3.09
C ILE A 88 -17.33 -7.49 1.70
N TRP A 89 -16.32 -6.62 1.51
CA TRP A 89 -16.10 -6.00 0.21
C TRP A 89 -15.65 -7.00 -0.85
N SER A 90 -14.86 -8.01 -0.49
CA SER A 90 -14.47 -9.07 -1.43
C SER A 90 -15.69 -9.86 -1.91
N ILE A 91 -16.66 -10.16 -1.03
CA ILE A 91 -17.93 -10.81 -1.41
C ILE A 91 -18.76 -9.89 -2.30
N ILE A 92 -18.89 -8.61 -1.94
CA ILE A 92 -19.62 -7.63 -2.76
C ILE A 92 -19.03 -7.59 -4.16
N TYR A 93 -17.72 -7.47 -4.30
CA TYR A 93 -17.07 -7.39 -5.61
C TYR A 93 -17.02 -8.72 -6.36
N LEU A 94 -17.14 -9.85 -5.66
CA LEU A 94 -17.30 -11.14 -6.31
C LEU A 94 -18.64 -11.23 -7.07
N ILE A 95 -19.68 -10.58 -6.56
CA ILE A 95 -21.05 -10.65 -7.07
C ILE A 95 -21.43 -9.42 -7.91
N ALA A 96 -20.94 -8.23 -7.57
CA ALA A 96 -21.34 -6.99 -8.24
C ALA A 96 -20.77 -6.92 -9.66
N PRO A 97 -21.61 -6.68 -10.69
CA PRO A 97 -21.12 -6.43 -12.04
C PRO A 97 -20.55 -5.01 -12.14
N PHE A 98 -19.43 -4.86 -12.84
CA PHE A 98 -18.77 -3.57 -13.07
C PHE A 98 -19.08 -3.01 -14.46
N ASN A 99 -19.35 -3.89 -15.44
CA ASN A 99 -19.74 -3.50 -16.78
C ASN A 99 -21.24 -3.72 -17.02
N LEU A 100 -22.06 -2.73 -16.63
CA LEU A 100 -23.51 -2.78 -16.82
C LEU A 100 -23.92 -2.90 -18.29
N ASN A 101 -23.10 -2.40 -19.22
CA ASN A 101 -23.37 -2.51 -20.66
C ASN A 101 -23.32 -3.98 -21.11
N THR A 102 -22.27 -4.71 -20.72
CA THR A 102 -22.15 -6.16 -21.00
C THR A 102 -23.29 -6.96 -20.35
N VAL A 103 -23.72 -6.60 -19.13
CA VAL A 103 -24.87 -7.25 -18.49
C VAL A 103 -26.15 -7.06 -19.31
N MET A 104 -26.37 -5.87 -19.87
CA MET A 104 -27.55 -5.56 -20.67
C MET A 104 -27.52 -6.17 -22.08
N GLN A 105 -26.34 -6.24 -22.71
CA GLN A 105 -26.18 -6.72 -24.08
C GLN A 105 -26.00 -8.24 -24.18
N GLU A 106 -25.37 -8.86 -23.19
CA GLU A 106 -25.03 -10.28 -23.20
C GLU A 106 -25.72 -11.02 -22.05
N SER A 107 -25.13 -11.02 -20.86
CA SER A 107 -25.72 -11.54 -19.63
C SER A 107 -24.85 -11.20 -18.41
N TYR A 108 -25.44 -11.30 -17.22
CA TYR A 108 -24.67 -11.25 -15.97
C TYR A 108 -23.54 -12.28 -15.92
N LEU A 109 -23.80 -13.52 -16.36
CA LEU A 109 -22.81 -14.59 -16.27
C LEU A 109 -21.59 -14.30 -17.16
N GLN A 110 -21.79 -13.77 -18.37
CA GLN A 110 -20.68 -13.41 -19.26
C GLN A 110 -19.83 -12.28 -18.68
N GLU A 111 -20.46 -11.26 -18.09
CA GLU A 111 -19.71 -10.17 -17.44
C GLU A 111 -18.88 -10.66 -16.25
N ARG A 112 -19.41 -11.62 -15.47
CA ARG A 112 -18.70 -12.17 -14.30
C ARG A 112 -17.63 -13.20 -14.63
N MET A 113 -17.80 -13.97 -15.70
CA MET A 113 -16.95 -15.13 -15.99
C MET A 113 -15.47 -14.74 -16.10
N GLY A 114 -15.16 -13.68 -16.85
CA GLY A 114 -13.78 -13.22 -17.03
C GLY A 114 -13.13 -12.80 -15.71
N TYR A 115 -13.89 -12.14 -14.84
CA TYR A 115 -13.38 -11.76 -13.52
C TYR A 115 -13.16 -12.96 -12.59
N TRP A 116 -14.09 -13.92 -12.55
CA TRP A 116 -13.90 -15.13 -11.75
C TRP A 116 -12.76 -16.00 -12.26
N GLN A 117 -12.59 -16.07 -13.58
CA GLN A 117 -11.47 -16.76 -14.20
C GLN A 117 -10.14 -16.10 -13.78
N TYR A 118 -10.03 -14.77 -13.88
CA TYR A 118 -8.85 -14.02 -13.42
C TYR A 118 -8.48 -14.33 -11.96
N LEU A 119 -9.48 -14.37 -11.06
CA LEU A 119 -9.23 -14.74 -9.66
C LEU A 119 -8.77 -16.19 -9.50
N SER A 120 -9.32 -17.11 -10.28
CA SER A 120 -8.99 -18.52 -10.22
C SER A 120 -7.60 -18.86 -10.76
N GLU A 121 -7.10 -18.08 -11.72
CA GLU A 121 -5.76 -18.23 -12.30
C GLU A 121 -4.66 -17.80 -11.33
N ASN A 122 -4.95 -16.86 -10.42
CA ASN A 122 -3.98 -16.31 -9.47
C ASN A 122 -4.50 -16.34 -8.02
N PRO A 123 -4.87 -17.51 -7.48
CA PRO A 123 -5.65 -17.62 -6.25
C PRO A 123 -4.92 -17.05 -5.02
N ILE A 124 -3.58 -17.16 -5.00
CA ILE A 124 -2.76 -16.59 -3.94
C ILE A 124 -2.80 -15.05 -4.01
N ASN A 125 -2.60 -14.46 -5.19
CA ASN A 125 -2.69 -13.01 -5.35
C ASN A 125 -4.09 -12.49 -5.04
N SER A 126 -5.14 -13.21 -5.45
CA SER A 126 -6.52 -12.87 -5.11
C SER A 126 -6.77 -12.85 -3.60
N LEU A 127 -6.10 -13.71 -2.82
CA LEU A 127 -6.16 -13.66 -1.36
C LEU A 127 -5.49 -12.40 -0.79
N PHE A 128 -4.36 -11.97 -1.38
CA PHE A 128 -3.62 -10.80 -0.91
C PHE A 128 -4.16 -9.47 -1.45
N GLU A 129 -4.92 -9.48 -2.54
CA GLU A 129 -5.60 -8.31 -3.11
C GLU A 129 -7.03 -8.18 -2.62
N GLY A 130 -7.76 -9.29 -2.50
CA GLY A 130 -9.21 -9.30 -2.30
C GLY A 130 -10.00 -9.22 -3.60
N GLY A 131 -11.30 -8.97 -3.48
CA GLY A 131 -12.21 -8.86 -4.63
C GLY A 131 -12.05 -7.59 -5.49
N LEU A 132 -11.11 -6.71 -5.16
CA LEU A 132 -10.68 -5.62 -6.04
C LEU A 132 -9.24 -5.29 -5.69
N VAL A 133 -8.48 -4.87 -6.70
CA VAL A 133 -7.06 -4.53 -6.57
C VAL A 133 -6.79 -3.51 -5.46
N HIS A 134 -7.77 -2.66 -5.08
CA HIS A 134 -7.62 -1.63 -4.05
C HIS A 134 -7.71 -2.16 -2.60
N LEU A 135 -8.26 -3.36 -2.39
CA LEU A 135 -8.43 -3.93 -1.05
C LEU A 135 -7.12 -4.50 -0.48
N TRP A 136 -6.06 -4.60 -1.28
CA TRP A 136 -4.74 -5.13 -0.93
C TRP A 136 -4.11 -4.47 0.29
N PHE A 137 -4.44 -3.19 0.54
CA PHE A 137 -3.94 -2.43 1.68
C PHE A 137 -4.23 -3.15 3.01
N ILE A 138 -5.42 -3.77 3.13
CA ILE A 138 -5.85 -4.40 4.38
C ILE A 138 -5.03 -5.67 4.70
N PRO A 139 -4.92 -6.68 3.81
CA PRO A 139 -4.05 -7.82 4.04
C PRO A 139 -2.60 -7.41 4.31
N ALA A 140 -2.09 -6.43 3.56
CA ALA A 140 -0.72 -5.95 3.73
C ALA A 140 -0.49 -5.33 5.13
N LEU A 141 -1.45 -4.53 5.62
CA LEU A 141 -1.41 -3.95 6.96
C LEU A 141 -1.46 -5.02 8.05
N ILE A 142 -2.31 -6.04 7.88
CA ILE A 142 -2.42 -7.17 8.81
C ILE A 142 -1.10 -7.95 8.85
N CYS A 143 -0.50 -8.24 7.68
CA CYS A 143 0.80 -8.89 7.59
C CYS A 143 1.89 -8.09 8.32
N ALA A 144 1.96 -6.78 8.12
CA ALA A 144 2.91 -5.91 8.81
C ALA A 144 2.75 -5.96 10.33
N VAL A 145 1.50 -5.90 10.83
CA VAL A 145 1.21 -6.00 12.28
C VAL A 145 1.63 -7.37 12.84
N ILE A 146 1.36 -8.46 12.12
CA ILE A 146 1.77 -9.82 12.52
C ILE A 146 3.30 -9.92 12.61
N VAL A 147 4.02 -9.39 11.62
CA VAL A 147 5.50 -9.37 11.62
C VAL A 147 6.03 -8.59 12.83
N ILE A 148 5.48 -7.42 13.13
CA ILE A 148 5.90 -6.63 14.30
C ILE A 148 5.63 -7.40 15.59
N VAL A 149 4.45 -8.00 15.74
CA VAL A 149 4.08 -8.79 16.92
C VAL A 149 5.00 -10.00 17.10
N PHE A 150 5.39 -10.65 16.01
CA PHE A 150 6.37 -11.72 16.03
C PHE A 150 7.67 -11.24 16.69
N PHE A 151 8.28 -10.15 16.21
CA PHE A 151 9.52 -9.63 16.80
C PHE A 151 9.37 -9.17 18.25
N ILE A 152 8.25 -8.54 18.60
CA ILE A 152 7.98 -8.14 20.00
C ILE A 152 7.95 -9.38 20.90
N ARG A 153 7.24 -10.43 20.50
CA ARG A 153 7.10 -11.68 21.29
C ARG A 153 8.41 -12.39 21.57
N PHE A 154 9.36 -12.32 20.64
CA PHE A 154 10.68 -12.93 20.80
C PHE A 154 11.70 -12.01 21.46
N ASN A 155 11.29 -10.84 21.98
CA ASN A 155 12.17 -9.80 22.53
C ASN A 155 13.24 -9.35 21.51
N LYS A 156 12.86 -9.27 20.23
CA LYS A 156 13.71 -8.89 19.10
C LYS A 156 13.17 -7.63 18.39
N ILE A 157 12.60 -6.70 19.16
CA ILE A 157 11.96 -5.49 18.63
C ILE A 157 12.90 -4.65 17.75
N GLU A 158 14.21 -4.66 18.04
CA GLU A 158 15.24 -3.96 17.27
C GLU A 158 15.42 -4.52 15.84
N TRP A 159 14.98 -5.76 15.59
CA TRP A 159 15.06 -6.41 14.29
C TRP A 159 13.90 -6.06 13.34
N ILE A 160 12.89 -5.33 13.80
CA ILE A 160 11.73 -4.95 12.97
C ILE A 160 12.17 -4.20 11.72
N LEU A 161 12.94 -3.12 11.85
CA LEU A 161 13.36 -2.31 10.69
C LEU A 161 14.36 -3.03 9.77
N PRO A 162 15.42 -3.69 10.28
CA PRO A 162 16.29 -4.49 9.43
C PRO A 162 15.52 -5.55 8.62
N PHE A 163 14.61 -6.28 9.26
CA PHE A 163 13.81 -7.28 8.56
C PHE A 163 12.83 -6.66 7.56
N ALA A 164 12.20 -5.55 7.93
CA ALA A 164 11.29 -4.83 7.04
C ALA A 164 12.01 -4.27 5.81
N LEU A 165 13.25 -3.81 5.97
CA LEU A 165 14.09 -3.36 4.87
C LEU A 165 14.45 -4.53 3.94
N LEU A 166 14.79 -5.70 4.47
CA LEU A 166 15.04 -6.91 3.67
C LEU A 166 13.80 -7.31 2.85
N LEU A 167 12.62 -7.30 3.49
CA LEU A 167 11.36 -7.57 2.80
C LEU A 167 11.06 -6.55 1.70
N PHE A 168 11.31 -5.27 1.95
CA PHE A 168 11.12 -4.21 0.96
C PHE A 168 12.10 -4.35 -0.22
N VAL A 169 13.37 -4.61 0.04
CA VAL A 169 14.38 -4.84 -1.01
C VAL A 169 14.03 -6.06 -1.84
N TYR A 170 13.68 -7.18 -1.21
CA TYR A 170 13.17 -8.35 -1.94
C TYR A 170 11.96 -7.99 -2.80
N GLY A 171 11.03 -7.19 -2.24
CA GLY A 171 9.85 -6.77 -2.97
C GLY A 171 10.14 -5.88 -4.18
N LEU A 172 11.18 -5.04 -4.11
CA LEU A 172 11.67 -4.27 -5.25
C LEU A 172 12.29 -5.18 -6.31
N LEU A 173 13.20 -6.06 -5.91
CA LEU A 173 13.91 -6.97 -6.82
C LEU A 173 12.92 -7.85 -7.59
N ALA A 174 12.03 -8.56 -6.89
CA ALA A 174 11.06 -9.45 -7.51
C ALA A 174 9.77 -8.75 -8.02
N GLY A 175 9.74 -7.41 -8.00
CA GLY A 175 8.61 -6.60 -8.42
C GLY A 175 9.02 -5.63 -9.51
N SER A 176 9.20 -4.35 -9.15
CA SER A 176 9.54 -3.28 -10.09
C SER A 176 10.84 -3.53 -10.87
N TYR A 177 11.76 -4.31 -10.32
CA TYR A 177 13.05 -4.65 -10.94
C TYR A 177 13.11 -6.08 -11.49
N GLN A 178 11.98 -6.80 -11.56
CA GLN A 178 11.95 -8.15 -12.11
C GLN A 178 12.53 -8.22 -13.53
N PRO A 179 12.28 -7.26 -14.45
CA PRO A 179 12.88 -7.28 -15.80
C PRO A 179 14.41 -7.29 -15.82
N TYR A 180 15.07 -6.85 -14.75
CA TYR A 180 16.53 -6.78 -14.65
C TYR A 180 17.13 -7.87 -13.76
N THR A 181 16.34 -8.41 -12.84
CA THR A 181 16.81 -9.38 -11.84
C THR A 181 16.37 -10.81 -12.15
N GLU A 182 15.37 -10.96 -13.03
CA GLU A 182 14.73 -12.23 -13.37
C GLU A 182 14.21 -12.99 -12.14
N LEU A 183 14.02 -12.29 -11.02
CA LEU A 183 13.58 -12.88 -9.77
C LEU A 183 12.06 -12.98 -9.74
N ASP A 184 11.54 -14.18 -9.94
CA ASP A 184 10.10 -14.41 -9.87
C ASP A 184 9.58 -14.43 -8.43
N SER A 185 8.34 -14.00 -8.25
CA SER A 185 7.63 -14.08 -6.98
C SER A 185 6.25 -14.69 -7.17
N ILE A 186 5.87 -15.57 -6.26
CA ILE A 186 4.55 -16.23 -6.21
C ILE A 186 3.44 -15.20 -5.90
N ILE A 187 3.80 -14.12 -5.19
CA ILE A 187 2.88 -13.06 -4.78
C ILE A 187 3.36 -11.75 -5.40
N PHE A 188 2.44 -10.92 -5.89
CA PHE A 188 2.73 -9.54 -6.25
C PHE A 188 3.36 -8.85 -5.06
N THR A 189 4.63 -8.48 -5.19
CA THR A 189 5.45 -8.00 -4.08
C THR A 189 5.08 -6.61 -3.59
N ARG A 190 4.17 -5.91 -4.28
CA ARG A 190 3.47 -4.77 -3.72
C ARG A 190 2.61 -5.14 -2.51
N ASN A 191 2.01 -6.34 -2.53
CA ASN A 191 1.05 -6.81 -1.54
C ASN A 191 1.73 -7.55 -0.39
N GLY A 192 0.94 -8.05 0.57
CA GLY A 192 1.48 -8.82 1.70
C GLY A 192 2.46 -8.00 2.55
N PRO A 193 3.50 -8.62 3.15
CA PRO A 193 4.37 -7.93 4.10
C PRO A 193 5.42 -7.01 3.45
N PHE A 194 5.71 -7.14 2.15
CA PHE A 194 6.93 -6.57 1.56
C PHE A 194 7.01 -5.04 1.65
N PHE A 195 6.03 -4.35 1.06
CA PHE A 195 5.97 -2.88 1.11
C PHE A 195 5.50 -2.36 2.48
N ALA A 196 4.42 -2.96 3.00
CA ALA A 196 3.73 -2.45 4.17
C ALA A 196 4.57 -2.53 5.46
N THR A 197 5.36 -3.59 5.65
CA THR A 197 6.11 -3.79 6.90
C THR A 197 7.12 -2.67 7.14
N LEU A 198 7.78 -2.17 6.08
CA LEU A 198 8.73 -1.06 6.23
C LEU A 198 8.02 0.22 6.66
N MET A 199 6.91 0.57 6.02
CA MET A 199 6.17 1.80 6.33
C MET A 199 5.52 1.76 7.71
N VAL A 200 4.86 0.64 8.06
CA VAL A 200 4.26 0.44 9.39
C VAL A 200 5.37 0.37 10.46
N GLY A 201 6.47 -0.31 10.18
CA GLY A 201 7.63 -0.41 11.07
C GLY A 201 8.27 0.95 11.36
N LEU A 202 8.42 1.81 10.36
CA LEU A 202 8.91 3.18 10.54
C LEU A 202 7.99 4.00 11.44
N GLY A 203 6.67 3.92 11.23
CA GLY A 203 5.69 4.58 12.10
C GLY A 203 5.75 4.06 13.53
N PHE A 204 5.86 2.75 13.70
CA PHE A 204 5.99 2.08 14.99
C PHE A 204 7.24 2.54 15.75
N GLU A 205 8.39 2.54 15.09
CA GLU A 205 9.67 2.95 15.67
C GLU A 205 9.72 4.44 15.97
N TYR A 206 9.15 5.28 15.09
CA TYR A 206 9.01 6.71 15.35
C TYR A 206 8.28 6.96 16.67
N ARG A 207 7.18 6.23 16.93
CA ARG A 207 6.42 6.34 18.19
C ARG A 207 7.19 5.75 19.38
N ARG A 208 7.83 4.59 19.20
CA ARG A 208 8.52 3.84 20.27
C ARG A 208 9.77 4.57 20.76
N GLN A 209 10.63 4.96 19.83
CA GLN A 209 11.90 5.64 20.11
C GLN A 209 11.72 7.16 20.31
N LYS A 210 10.50 7.67 20.08
CA LYS A 210 10.16 9.10 20.20
C LYS A 210 11.07 9.98 19.33
N TRP A 211 11.36 9.53 18.10
CA TRP A 211 12.20 10.26 17.16
C TRP A 211 11.75 11.72 17.03
N GLN A 212 12.72 12.63 17.07
CA GLN A 212 12.51 14.05 16.85
C GLN A 212 13.27 14.41 15.57
N LEU A 213 12.54 14.56 14.47
CA LEU A 213 13.10 15.05 13.21
C LEU A 213 12.93 16.56 13.15
N SER A 214 14.02 17.29 12.93
CA SER A 214 13.92 18.72 12.66
C SER A 214 13.30 18.94 11.27
N ASN A 215 12.61 20.06 11.09
CA ASN A 215 12.02 20.43 9.80
C ASN A 215 13.06 20.46 8.67
N THR A 216 14.30 20.87 8.99
CA THR A 216 15.42 20.87 8.03
C THR A 216 15.76 19.46 7.57
N ILE A 217 15.90 18.50 8.48
CA ILE A 217 16.21 17.10 8.11
C ILE A 217 15.04 16.50 7.33
N ALA A 218 13.79 16.75 7.75
CA ALA A 218 12.62 16.28 7.04
C ALA A 218 12.55 16.84 5.60
N LEU A 219 12.86 18.13 5.41
CA LEU A 219 12.91 18.76 4.09
C LEU A 219 14.05 18.19 3.24
N LEU A 220 15.23 17.96 3.81
CA LEU A 220 16.35 17.35 3.11
C LEU A 220 16.05 15.91 2.68
N LEU A 221 15.41 15.11 3.53
CA LEU A 221 14.96 13.76 3.19
C LEU A 221 13.92 13.78 2.07
N PHE A 222 12.99 14.72 2.11
CA PHE A 222 11.99 14.90 1.06
C PHE A 222 12.63 15.27 -0.28
N ILE A 223 13.44 16.33 -0.31
CA ILE A 223 14.09 16.80 -1.55
C ILE A 223 15.04 15.73 -2.09
N GLY A 224 15.86 15.13 -1.22
CA GLY A 224 16.78 14.05 -1.59
C GLY A 224 16.03 12.84 -2.14
N GLY A 225 14.98 12.38 -1.47
CA GLY A 225 14.15 11.26 -1.91
C GLY A 225 13.47 11.52 -3.25
N MET A 226 12.87 12.70 -3.45
CA MET A 226 12.26 13.04 -4.74
C MET A 226 13.29 13.18 -5.86
N SER A 227 14.47 13.70 -5.56
CA SER A 227 15.56 13.79 -6.54
C SER A 227 16.04 12.41 -6.97
N LEU A 228 16.21 11.48 -6.02
CA LEU A 228 16.56 10.08 -6.31
C LEU A 228 15.48 9.38 -7.14
N HIS A 229 14.21 9.52 -6.75
CA HIS A 229 13.06 8.97 -7.48
C HIS A 229 13.00 9.46 -8.93
N LEU A 230 13.14 10.78 -9.16
CA LEU A 230 13.12 11.35 -10.50
C LEU A 230 14.35 10.94 -11.32
N THR A 231 15.52 10.83 -10.67
CA THR A 231 16.75 10.37 -11.33
C THR A 231 16.62 8.90 -11.76
N GLU A 232 16.12 8.04 -10.88
CA GLU A 232 15.84 6.63 -11.16
C GLU A 232 14.86 6.50 -12.35
N ALA A 233 13.74 7.23 -12.30
CA ALA A 233 12.76 7.23 -13.40
C ALA A 233 13.37 7.70 -14.73
N PHE A 234 14.20 8.75 -14.71
CA PHE A 234 14.90 9.22 -15.91
C PHE A 234 15.89 8.18 -16.44
N MET A 235 16.70 7.57 -15.56
CA MET A 235 17.67 6.54 -15.96
C MET A 235 16.97 5.31 -16.55
N LEU A 236 15.86 4.86 -15.96
CA LEU A 236 15.07 3.76 -16.49
C LEU A 236 14.46 4.10 -17.86
N SER A 237 14.08 5.36 -18.11
CA SER A 237 13.55 5.78 -19.42
C SER A 237 14.59 5.80 -20.55
N LEU A 238 15.88 5.75 -20.21
CA LEU A 238 16.98 5.69 -21.18
C LEU A 238 17.42 4.26 -21.51
N LEU A 239 16.99 3.27 -20.72
CA LEU A 239 17.29 1.88 -21.02
C LEU A 239 16.44 1.46 -22.22
N PRO A 240 17.02 0.73 -23.20
CA PRO A 240 16.24 0.15 -24.28
C PRO A 240 15.15 -0.73 -23.67
N ASP A 241 13.91 -0.59 -24.15
CA ASP A 241 12.84 -1.53 -23.81
C ASP A 241 13.36 -2.96 -24.08
N GLY A 242 13.38 -3.79 -23.03
CA GLY A 242 13.57 -5.24 -23.18
C GLY A 242 12.34 -5.88 -23.79
#